data_AF-A0A2R6NEA4-F1
#
_entry.id   AF-A0A2R6NEA4-F1
#
_cell.length_a   1.000
_cell.length_b   1.000
_cell.length_c   1.000
_cell.angle_alpha   90.00
_cell.angle_beta   90.00
_cell.angle_gamma   90.00
#
_symmetry.space_group_name_H-M   'P 1'
#
loop_
_entity.id
_entity.type
_entity.pdbx_description
1 polymer ?
#
loop_
_entity_poly.entity_id
_entity_poly.type
_entity_poly.pdbx_seq_one_letter_code
_entity_poly.pdbx_strand_id
1 'polypeptide(L)'
;MSTAQLTTTLHAAQALAQAGGGVGRFACVGDISCDVEGGLEFLPRSSTLSSPFFRIHCGSAGSTGVTMMAVDILPTALPREASERFCAALVPYLRTVVRQYLTPVAKEGREEEEEKELERAVVASGGALREEHQWLEGPLGLWRDHQRGLSQSHRAAAAAQVGAQSDSRGGAADDESGNMAGGVRKKRVLVLGSGMVAGPAVDEITRHGDVELLIASNSLEEAERLTRREHAKNASALYVDINDKETVGRLVERADVVV
;
A
#
# COMPACT_ATOMS: atom_id res chain seq x y z
N MET A 1 -2.56 2.34 -13.98
CA MET A 1 -1.47 2.67 -14.94
C MET A 1 -1.12 1.41 -15.71
N SER A 2 -1.13 1.46 -17.04
CA SER A 2 -0.89 0.28 -17.88
C SER A 2 0.59 -0.03 -18.07
N THR A 3 0.90 -1.26 -18.46
CA THR A 3 2.28 -1.66 -18.81
C THR A 3 2.87 -0.82 -19.96
N ALA A 4 2.03 -0.40 -20.90
CA ALA A 4 2.45 0.49 -22.00
C ALA A 4 2.79 1.91 -21.51
N GLN A 5 1.99 2.44 -20.57
CA GLN A 5 2.26 3.74 -19.93
C GLN A 5 3.56 3.69 -19.11
N LEU A 6 3.81 2.59 -18.41
CA LEU A 6 5.08 2.36 -17.70
C LEU A 6 6.28 2.38 -18.64
N THR A 7 6.20 1.62 -19.74
CA THR A 7 7.29 1.57 -20.74
C THR A 7 7.60 2.96 -21.31
N THR A 8 6.55 3.73 -21.65
CA THR A 8 6.69 5.11 -22.15
C THR A 8 7.36 6.02 -21.11
N THR A 9 6.94 5.88 -19.85
CA THR A 9 7.48 6.67 -18.73
C THR A 9 8.95 6.36 -18.48
N LEU A 10 9.34 5.08 -18.53
CA LEU A 10 10.73 4.66 -18.36
C LEU A 10 11.63 5.18 -19.47
N HIS A 11 11.19 5.12 -20.72
CA HIS A 11 11.94 5.68 -21.85
C HIS A 11 12.14 7.19 -21.69
N ALA A 12 11.10 7.92 -21.29
CA ALA A 12 11.20 9.37 -21.04
C ALA A 12 12.17 9.68 -19.89
N ALA A 13 12.10 8.92 -18.80
CA ALA A 13 12.99 9.09 -17.65
C ALA A 13 14.46 8.79 -18.00
N GLN A 14 14.72 7.75 -18.81
CA GLN A 14 16.06 7.43 -19.32
C GLN A 14 16.60 8.54 -20.23
N ALA A 15 15.79 9.07 -21.15
CA ALA A 15 16.19 10.14 -22.06
C ALA A 15 16.59 11.41 -21.29
N LEU A 16 15.83 11.77 -20.25
CA LEU A 16 16.14 12.90 -19.37
C LEU A 16 17.44 12.68 -18.58
N ALA A 17 17.69 11.45 -18.12
CA ALA A 17 18.91 11.11 -17.40
C ALA A 17 20.15 11.26 -18.29
N GLN A 18 20.07 10.78 -19.54
CA GLN A 18 21.15 10.87 -20.52
C GLN A 18 21.45 12.32 -20.95
N ALA A 19 20.43 13.17 -21.06
CA ALA A 19 20.60 14.57 -21.45
C ALA A 19 21.18 15.45 -20.33
N GLY A 20 20.92 15.12 -19.06
CA GLY A 20 21.30 15.94 -17.89
C GLY A 20 22.52 15.45 -17.10
N GLY A 21 23.17 14.35 -17.50
CA GLY A 21 24.29 13.75 -16.74
C GLY A 21 23.90 13.22 -15.35
N GLY A 22 22.60 13.04 -15.10
CA GLY A 22 22.04 12.65 -13.80
C GLY A 22 21.66 11.18 -13.72
N VAL A 23 21.44 10.69 -12.50
CA VAL A 23 20.92 9.34 -12.23
C VAL A 23 19.43 9.30 -12.63
N GLY A 24 19.00 8.23 -13.29
CA GLY A 24 17.62 8.09 -13.79
C GLY A 24 16.55 8.34 -12.72
N ARG A 25 15.60 9.23 -13.02
CA ARG A 25 14.40 9.43 -12.19
C ARG A 25 13.45 8.23 -12.37
N PHE A 26 12.56 7.98 -11.39
CA PHE A 26 11.59 6.87 -11.42
C PHE A 26 12.22 5.45 -11.32
N ALA A 27 12.98 5.23 -10.25
CA ALA A 27 13.69 3.96 -9.99
C ALA A 27 12.88 2.92 -9.19
N CYS A 28 11.88 3.38 -8.43
CA CYS A 28 11.10 2.55 -7.52
C CYS A 28 9.61 2.89 -7.60
N VAL A 29 8.75 1.88 -7.46
CA VAL A 29 7.30 2.01 -7.35
C VAL A 29 6.83 1.18 -6.16
N GLY A 30 6.11 1.82 -5.24
CA GLY A 30 5.44 1.15 -4.13
C GLY A 30 3.95 1.06 -4.40
N ASP A 31 3.43 -0.15 -4.58
CA ASP A 31 2.00 -0.41 -4.68
C ASP A 31 1.44 -0.81 -3.32
N ILE A 32 0.67 0.10 -2.72
CA ILE A 32 0.04 -0.11 -1.41
C ILE A 32 -1.25 -0.92 -1.53
N SER A 33 -1.93 -0.90 -2.68
CA SER A 33 -3.13 -1.72 -2.86
C SER A 33 -2.75 -3.20 -2.95
N CYS A 34 -1.56 -3.47 -3.50
CA CYS A 34 -0.99 -4.81 -3.65
C CYS A 34 -1.93 -5.75 -4.45
N ASP A 35 -2.77 -5.18 -5.31
CA ASP A 35 -3.63 -5.92 -6.21
C ASP A 35 -2.83 -6.35 -7.44
N VAL A 36 -2.50 -7.64 -7.52
CA VAL A 36 -1.80 -8.21 -8.69
C VAL A 36 -2.62 -7.96 -9.95
N GLU A 37 -1.99 -7.35 -10.95
CA GLU A 37 -2.63 -6.93 -12.20
C GLU A 37 -3.85 -5.98 -11.99
N GLY A 38 -3.91 -5.29 -10.85
CA GLY A 38 -4.98 -4.37 -10.50
C GLY A 38 -4.72 -2.94 -10.98
N GLY A 39 -4.69 -1.99 -10.04
CA GLY A 39 -4.49 -0.56 -10.34
C GLY A 39 -3.17 -0.28 -11.08
N LEU A 40 -2.13 -1.06 -10.79
CA LEU A 40 -0.89 -1.14 -11.57
C LEU A 40 -0.85 -2.48 -12.32
N GLU A 41 -1.27 -2.47 -13.59
CA GLU A 41 -1.34 -3.67 -14.44
C GLU A 41 0.00 -4.43 -14.50
N PHE A 42 1.10 -3.71 -14.40
CA PHE A 42 2.46 -4.26 -14.47
C PHE A 42 2.96 -4.84 -13.14
N LEU A 43 2.13 -4.91 -12.08
CA LEU A 43 2.47 -5.59 -10.83
C LEU A 43 2.25 -7.11 -11.01
N PRO A 44 3.32 -7.91 -11.14
CA PRO A 44 3.17 -9.33 -11.49
C PRO A 44 2.91 -10.23 -10.27
N ARG A 45 3.25 -9.75 -9.07
CA ARG A 45 3.12 -10.48 -7.80
C ARG A 45 3.26 -9.55 -6.61
N SER A 46 2.82 -10.00 -5.45
CA SER A 46 3.17 -9.40 -4.16
C SER A 46 4.59 -9.74 -3.72
N SER A 47 5.08 -8.95 -2.77
CA SER A 47 6.34 -9.09 -2.04
C SER A 47 6.05 -9.31 -0.57
N THR A 48 7.04 -9.78 0.19
CA THR A 48 6.89 -10.07 1.63
C THR A 48 7.71 -9.09 2.45
N LEU A 49 7.41 -8.94 3.75
CA LEU A 49 8.25 -8.11 4.62
C LEU A 49 9.73 -8.55 4.66
N SER A 50 10.00 -9.85 4.51
CA SER A 50 11.38 -10.38 4.48
C SER A 50 12.08 -10.15 3.15
N SER A 51 11.34 -9.98 2.06
CA SER A 51 11.86 -9.67 0.72
C SER A 51 10.97 -8.62 0.06
N PRO A 52 10.98 -7.37 0.54
CA PRO A 52 9.99 -6.35 0.19
C PRO A 52 10.19 -5.75 -1.19
N PHE A 53 11.34 -6.00 -1.82
CA PHE A 53 11.68 -5.44 -3.11
C PHE A 53 11.94 -6.52 -4.14
N PHE A 54 11.48 -6.29 -5.37
CA PHE A 54 11.87 -7.08 -6.53
C PHE A 54 11.96 -6.19 -7.76
N ARG A 55 12.74 -6.59 -8.77
CA ARG A 55 12.92 -5.80 -9.98
C ARG A 55 12.06 -6.35 -11.10
N ILE A 56 11.32 -5.48 -11.77
CA ILE A 56 10.61 -5.80 -13.02
C ILE A 56 11.32 -5.14 -14.20
N HIS A 57 11.29 -5.80 -15.34
CA HIS A 57 11.76 -5.26 -16.61
C HIS A 57 10.59 -5.27 -17.56
N CYS A 58 10.21 -4.10 -18.05
CA CYS A 58 9.18 -3.95 -19.06
C CYS A 58 9.87 -3.73 -20.42
N GLY A 59 9.56 -4.55 -21.42
CA GLY A 59 10.10 -4.44 -22.77
C GLY A 59 11.28 -5.39 -23.08
N SER A 60 12.09 -5.00 -24.07
CA SER A 60 13.21 -5.79 -24.61
C SER A 60 14.42 -5.85 -23.65
N ALA A 61 15.26 -6.87 -23.82
CA ALA A 61 16.47 -7.08 -23.05
C ALA A 61 17.38 -5.83 -23.11
N GLY A 62 17.47 -5.09 -22.00
CA GLY A 62 18.26 -3.85 -21.89
C GLY A 62 17.51 -2.64 -21.31
N SER A 63 16.20 -2.73 -21.05
CA SER A 63 15.47 -1.64 -20.39
C SER A 63 15.88 -1.46 -18.93
N THR A 64 15.87 -0.21 -18.43
CA THR A 64 16.12 0.08 -17.02
C THR A 64 14.98 -0.52 -16.20
N GLY A 65 15.26 -1.58 -15.46
CA GLY A 65 14.25 -2.19 -14.60
C GLY A 65 13.77 -1.25 -13.49
N VAL A 66 12.53 -1.44 -13.05
CA VAL A 66 11.92 -0.70 -11.93
C VAL A 66 11.91 -1.59 -10.70
N THR A 67 12.28 -1.01 -9.56
CA THR A 67 12.18 -1.70 -8.27
C THR A 67 10.75 -1.58 -7.76
N MET A 68 10.06 -2.70 -7.62
CA MET A 68 8.71 -2.78 -7.09
C MET A 68 8.73 -3.12 -5.61
N MET A 69 7.84 -2.49 -4.84
CA MET A 69 7.43 -2.92 -3.51
C MET A 69 5.92 -3.08 -3.52
N ALA A 70 5.42 -4.23 -3.09
CA ALA A 70 3.98 -4.49 -2.97
C ALA A 70 3.75 -5.48 -1.83
N VAL A 71 3.74 -4.99 -0.59
CA VAL A 71 3.59 -5.84 0.59
C VAL A 71 2.14 -5.78 1.05
N ASP A 72 1.43 -6.89 0.96
CA ASP A 72 0.00 -7.03 1.28
C ASP A 72 -0.31 -6.79 2.78
N ILE A 73 0.62 -7.18 3.65
CA ILE A 73 0.49 -7.05 5.11
C ILE A 73 1.32 -5.91 5.68
N LEU A 74 1.47 -4.79 4.96
CA LEU A 74 2.34 -3.68 5.38
C LEU A 74 2.09 -3.18 6.82
N PRO A 75 0.84 -3.14 7.38
CA PRO A 75 0.63 -2.77 8.78
C PRO A 75 1.37 -3.67 9.78
N THR A 76 1.68 -4.92 9.42
CA THR A 76 2.42 -5.86 10.29
C THR A 76 3.90 -5.50 10.44
N ALA A 77 4.41 -4.53 9.66
CA ALA A 77 5.73 -3.93 9.89
C ALA A 77 5.81 -3.14 11.21
N LEU A 78 4.68 -2.64 11.71
CA LEU A 78 4.52 -1.95 12.99
C LEU A 78 3.42 -2.65 13.81
N PRO A 79 3.69 -3.90 14.27
CA PRO A 79 2.63 -4.78 14.75
C PRO A 79 1.95 -4.26 16.02
N ARG A 80 2.70 -3.55 16.88
CA ARG A 80 2.17 -2.96 18.11
C ARG A 80 1.19 -1.84 17.78
N GLU A 81 1.61 -0.87 16.98
CA GLU A 81 0.82 0.31 16.59
C GLU A 81 -0.41 -0.10 15.77
N ALA A 82 -0.26 -1.09 14.88
CA ALA A 82 -1.36 -1.66 14.13
C ALA A 82 -2.40 -2.31 15.05
N SER A 83 -1.96 -3.11 16.03
CA SER A 83 -2.85 -3.76 16.99
C SER A 83 -3.55 -2.74 17.90
N GLU A 84 -2.82 -1.78 18.47
CA GLU A 84 -3.39 -0.75 19.35
C GLU A 84 -4.46 0.07 18.60
N ARG A 85 -4.20 0.48 17.36
CA ARG A 85 -5.19 1.24 16.54
C ARG A 85 -6.37 0.38 16.09
N PHE A 86 -6.12 -0.86 15.65
CA PHE A 86 -7.18 -1.78 15.25
C PHE A 86 -8.10 -2.10 16.44
N CYS A 87 -7.53 -2.41 17.61
CA CYS A 87 -8.31 -2.67 18.82
C CYS A 87 -9.10 -1.43 19.27
N ALA A 88 -8.50 -0.24 19.24
CA ALA A 88 -9.22 0.99 19.59
C ALA A 88 -10.44 1.22 18.69
N ALA A 89 -10.35 0.90 17.40
CA ALA A 89 -11.46 0.97 16.45
C ALA A 89 -12.49 -0.17 16.62
N LEU A 90 -12.04 -1.39 16.94
CA LEU A 90 -12.91 -2.58 17.05
C LEU A 90 -13.71 -2.64 18.36
N VAL A 91 -13.12 -2.19 19.47
CA VAL A 91 -13.69 -2.35 20.82
C VAL A 91 -15.12 -1.79 20.98
N PRO A 92 -15.49 -0.62 20.41
CA PRO A 92 -16.88 -0.14 20.46
C PRO A 92 -17.87 -1.15 19.86
N TYR A 93 -17.62 -1.61 18.64
CA TYR A 93 -18.46 -2.60 17.96
C TYR A 93 -18.53 -3.94 18.72
N LEU A 94 -17.41 -4.40 19.27
CA LEU A 94 -17.39 -5.62 20.08
C LEU A 94 -18.27 -5.50 21.32
N ARG A 95 -18.26 -4.34 21.99
CA ARG A 95 -19.14 -4.08 23.15
C ARG A 95 -20.61 -4.11 22.73
N THR A 96 -20.93 -3.54 21.57
CA THR A 96 -22.28 -3.54 21.00
C THR A 96 -22.77 -4.97 20.73
N VAL A 97 -21.96 -5.81 20.06
CA VAL A 97 -22.27 -7.23 19.82
C VAL A 97 -22.46 -8.02 21.14
N VAL A 98 -21.55 -7.85 22.11
CA VAL A 98 -21.63 -8.54 23.42
C VAL A 98 -22.92 -8.16 24.16
N ARG A 99 -23.32 -6.89 24.10
CA ARG A 99 -24.55 -6.42 24.76
C ARG A 99 -25.81 -6.94 24.07
N GLN A 100 -25.87 -6.93 22.74
CA GLN A 100 -26.99 -7.53 21.99
C GLN A 100 -27.18 -9.01 22.37
N TYR A 101 -26.06 -9.72 22.56
CA TYR A 101 -26.08 -11.11 23.01
C TYR A 101 -26.62 -11.28 24.44
N LEU A 102 -26.26 -10.38 25.37
CA LEU A 102 -26.63 -10.48 26.78
C LEU A 102 -28.01 -9.89 27.12
N THR A 103 -28.43 -8.82 26.42
CA THR A 103 -29.67 -8.08 26.68
C THR A 103 -30.28 -7.56 25.36
N PRO A 104 -31.33 -8.20 24.82
CA PRO A 104 -31.93 -7.83 23.52
C PRO A 104 -32.75 -6.53 23.49
N VAL A 105 -32.59 -5.61 24.46
CA VAL A 105 -33.49 -4.45 24.60
C VAL A 105 -32.97 -3.25 23.81
N ALA A 106 -33.81 -2.71 22.92
CA ALA A 106 -33.54 -1.55 22.08
C ALA A 106 -33.20 -0.28 22.89
N LYS A 107 -32.22 0.49 22.42
CA LYS A 107 -31.85 1.79 22.99
C LYS A 107 -31.46 2.80 21.91
N GLU A 108 -31.81 4.06 22.14
CA GLU A 108 -31.53 5.22 21.27
C GLU A 108 -30.15 5.86 21.59
N GLY A 109 -29.38 6.23 20.57
CA GLY A 109 -28.11 6.98 20.69
C GLY A 109 -27.03 6.56 19.68
N ARG A 110 -25.74 6.90 19.96
CA ARG A 110 -24.55 6.49 19.17
C ARG A 110 -24.45 4.97 18.93
N GLU A 111 -25.12 4.20 19.80
CA GLU A 111 -25.23 2.74 19.70
C GLU A 111 -26.08 2.29 18.50
N GLU A 112 -27.03 3.11 18.03
CA GLU A 112 -27.82 2.84 16.84
C GLU A 112 -27.00 2.99 15.54
N GLU A 113 -26.01 3.89 15.53
CA GLU A 113 -25.08 4.04 14.40
C GLU A 113 -24.13 2.84 14.31
N GLU A 114 -23.54 2.43 15.44
CA GLU A 114 -22.66 1.24 15.51
C GLU A 114 -23.42 -0.04 15.14
N GLU A 115 -24.69 -0.17 15.53
CA GLU A 115 -25.55 -1.28 15.16
C GLU A 115 -25.86 -1.30 13.65
N LYS A 116 -26.17 -0.14 13.05
CA LYS A 116 -26.34 -0.01 11.60
C LYS A 116 -25.06 -0.32 10.84
N GLU A 117 -23.91 0.10 11.37
CA GLU A 117 -22.60 -0.20 10.79
C GLU A 117 -22.26 -1.69 10.87
N LEU A 118 -22.52 -2.32 12.01
CA LEU A 118 -22.41 -3.77 12.18
C LEU A 118 -23.31 -4.51 11.20
N GLU A 119 -24.56 -4.09 11.06
CA GLU A 119 -25.52 -4.72 10.16
C GLU A 119 -25.06 -4.69 8.70
N ARG A 120 -24.51 -3.55 8.25
CA ARG A 120 -23.89 -3.40 6.94
C ARG A 120 -22.58 -4.19 6.78
N ALA A 121 -21.86 -4.44 7.88
CA ALA A 121 -20.60 -5.19 7.86
C ALA A 121 -20.80 -6.72 7.88
N VAL A 122 -22.01 -7.21 8.17
CA VAL A 122 -22.30 -8.65 8.20
C VAL A 122 -22.30 -9.20 6.78
N VAL A 123 -21.31 -10.04 6.45
CA VAL A 123 -21.24 -10.66 5.11
C VAL A 123 -22.19 -11.87 4.98
N ALA A 124 -22.30 -12.67 6.05
CA ALA A 124 -23.08 -13.89 6.11
C ALA A 124 -23.72 -14.07 7.48
N SER A 125 -24.91 -14.65 7.52
CA SER A 125 -25.64 -14.97 8.75
C SER A 125 -26.44 -16.27 8.57
N GLY A 126 -26.55 -17.07 9.63
CA GLY A 126 -27.32 -18.33 9.59
C GLY A 126 -26.83 -19.35 8.55
N GLY A 127 -25.56 -19.28 8.14
CA GLY A 127 -24.98 -20.16 7.12
C GLY A 127 -25.26 -19.74 5.67
N ALA A 128 -25.87 -18.57 5.44
CA ALA A 128 -26.12 -18.00 4.12
C ALA A 128 -25.46 -16.62 3.98
N LEU A 129 -25.11 -16.25 2.74
CA LEU A 129 -24.68 -14.88 2.42
C LEU A 129 -25.88 -13.93 2.55
N ARG A 130 -25.63 -12.69 2.96
CA ARG A 130 -26.67 -11.65 2.84
C ARG A 130 -26.93 -11.33 1.37
N GLU A 131 -28.12 -10.80 1.09
CA GLU A 131 -28.55 -10.40 -0.25
C GLU A 131 -27.52 -9.52 -0.96
N GLU A 132 -26.99 -8.52 -0.26
CA GLU A 132 -25.99 -7.56 -0.75
C GLU A 132 -24.65 -8.21 -1.14
N HIS A 133 -24.40 -9.43 -0.67
CA HIS A 133 -23.16 -10.17 -0.86
C HIS A 133 -23.32 -11.44 -1.69
N GLN A 134 -24.49 -11.67 -2.32
CA GLN A 134 -24.73 -12.84 -3.19
C GLN A 134 -23.77 -12.93 -4.37
N TRP A 135 -23.20 -11.80 -4.81
CA TRP A 135 -22.18 -11.79 -5.87
C TRP A 135 -20.92 -12.62 -5.51
N LEU A 136 -20.67 -12.88 -4.22
CA LEU A 136 -19.58 -13.75 -3.77
C LEU A 136 -19.83 -15.24 -4.11
N GLU A 137 -21.06 -15.65 -4.43
CA GLU A 137 -21.36 -17.06 -4.77
C GLU A 137 -20.56 -17.54 -5.98
N GLY A 138 -20.36 -16.69 -6.99
CA GLY A 138 -19.56 -17.02 -8.18
C GLY A 138 -18.11 -17.37 -7.83
N PRO A 139 -17.35 -16.43 -7.23
CA PRO A 139 -15.98 -16.70 -6.78
C PRO A 139 -15.87 -17.86 -5.78
N LEU A 140 -16.81 -17.98 -4.84
CA LEU A 140 -16.82 -19.08 -3.86
C LEU A 140 -17.13 -20.43 -4.51
N GLY A 141 -17.94 -20.45 -5.57
CA GLY A 141 -18.20 -21.64 -6.39
C GLY A 141 -16.94 -22.15 -7.07
N LEU A 142 -16.19 -21.25 -7.72
CA LEU A 142 -14.90 -21.57 -8.34
C LEU A 142 -13.90 -22.15 -7.34
N TRP A 143 -13.81 -21.56 -6.14
CA TRP A 143 -12.97 -22.09 -5.07
C TRP A 143 -13.43 -23.47 -4.60
N ARG A 144 -14.75 -23.69 -4.46
CA ARG A 144 -15.33 -24.96 -4.01
C ARG A 144 -15.07 -26.07 -5.02
N ASP A 145 -15.16 -25.76 -6.30
CA ASP A 145 -14.86 -26.70 -7.40
C ASP A 145 -13.37 -27.01 -7.47
N HIS A 146 -12.51 -26.00 -7.27
CA HIS A 146 -11.06 -26.18 -7.16
C HIS A 146 -10.68 -27.06 -5.95
N GLN A 147 -11.30 -26.86 -4.79
CA GLN A 147 -11.09 -27.71 -3.61
C GLN A 147 -11.58 -29.15 -3.83
N ARG A 148 -12.72 -29.33 -4.50
CA ARG A 148 -13.22 -30.67 -4.87
C ARG A 148 -12.26 -31.38 -5.83
N GLY A 149 -11.67 -30.67 -6.78
CA GLY A 149 -10.61 -31.18 -7.65
C GLY A 149 -9.32 -31.56 -6.89
N LEU A 150 -8.89 -30.72 -5.94
CA LEU A 150 -7.73 -30.98 -5.07
C LEU A 150 -7.94 -32.19 -4.14
N SER A 151 -9.16 -32.42 -3.67
CA SER A 151 -9.48 -33.58 -2.82
C SER A 151 -9.36 -34.93 -3.55
N GLN A 152 -9.54 -34.94 -4.88
CA GLN A 152 -9.36 -36.12 -5.72
C GLN A 152 -7.89 -36.36 -6.07
N SER A 153 -7.10 -35.30 -6.31
CA SER A 153 -5.67 -35.41 -6.59
C SER A 153 -4.82 -35.68 -5.35
N HIS A 154 -5.18 -35.16 -4.17
CA HIS A 154 -4.49 -35.46 -2.91
C HIS A 154 -4.61 -36.95 -2.50
N ARG A 155 -5.70 -37.65 -2.85
CA ARG A 155 -5.79 -39.11 -2.64
C ARG A 155 -4.80 -39.91 -3.51
N ALA A 156 -4.47 -39.40 -4.70
CA ALA A 156 -3.51 -40.04 -5.60
C ALA A 156 -2.05 -39.71 -5.24
N ALA A 157 -1.77 -38.49 -4.77
CA ALA A 157 -0.42 -38.05 -4.39
C ALA A 157 0.03 -38.56 -3.01
N ALA A 158 -0.88 -38.72 -2.05
CA ALA A 158 -0.56 -39.24 -0.71
C ALA A 158 -0.09 -40.71 -0.71
N ALA A 159 -0.34 -41.47 -1.78
CA ALA A 159 0.17 -42.83 -1.95
C ALA A 159 1.63 -42.89 -2.46
N ALA A 160 2.21 -41.77 -2.90
CA ALA A 160 3.46 -41.75 -3.67
C ALA A 160 4.65 -41.05 -2.97
N GLN A 161 4.47 -40.46 -1.78
CA GLN A 161 5.54 -39.70 -1.09
C GLN A 161 5.74 -40.15 0.36
N VAL A 162 6.32 -41.33 0.52
CA VAL A 162 7.10 -41.69 1.72
C VAL A 162 8.53 -41.95 1.22
N GLY A 163 9.40 -40.95 1.31
CA GLY A 163 10.82 -41.12 1.00
C GLY A 163 11.58 -39.81 0.80
N ALA A 164 12.56 -39.59 1.67
CA ALA A 164 13.71 -38.67 1.57
C ALA A 164 13.54 -37.23 2.08
N GLN A 165 13.90 -37.05 3.36
CA GLN A 165 14.55 -35.84 3.90
C GLN A 165 16.03 -35.82 3.49
N SER A 166 16.63 -34.64 3.28
CA SER A 166 17.92 -34.27 3.89
C SER A 166 18.32 -32.81 3.65
N ASP A 167 19.06 -32.33 4.64
CA ASP A 167 19.62 -31.00 4.91
C ASP A 167 20.57 -30.42 3.83
N SER A 168 20.74 -29.09 3.85
CA SER A 168 22.07 -28.48 4.07
C SER A 168 22.04 -26.95 4.24
N ARG A 169 22.97 -26.49 5.10
CA ARG A 169 23.27 -25.12 5.53
C ARG A 169 24.19 -24.38 4.54
N GLY A 170 24.20 -23.05 4.60
CA GLY A 170 25.35 -22.23 4.19
C GLY A 170 25.02 -20.74 4.08
N GLY A 171 25.71 -19.88 4.83
CA GLY A 171 25.57 -18.41 4.80
C GLY A 171 26.79 -17.69 4.22
N ALA A 172 26.73 -16.36 4.13
CA ALA A 172 27.86 -15.43 4.18
C ALA A 172 27.35 -13.98 4.34
N ALA A 173 28.10 -13.19 5.11
CA ALA A 173 27.94 -11.75 5.34
C ALA A 173 28.56 -10.94 4.19
N ASP A 174 28.28 -9.63 4.13
CA ASP A 174 29.34 -8.60 4.07
C ASP A 174 28.79 -7.18 4.29
N ASP A 175 29.69 -6.39 4.85
CA ASP A 175 29.63 -5.08 5.49
C ASP A 175 29.82 -3.94 4.48
N GLU A 176 29.38 -2.71 4.82
CA GLU A 176 30.24 -1.51 4.80
C GLU A 176 29.47 -0.19 4.97
N SER A 177 30.01 0.60 5.90
CA SER A 177 29.61 1.94 6.30
C SER A 177 30.31 3.02 5.46
N GLY A 178 29.66 4.18 5.26
CA GLY A 178 30.27 5.35 4.61
C GLY A 178 29.66 6.67 5.05
N ASN A 179 30.33 7.36 5.98
CA ASN A 179 30.04 8.68 6.51
C ASN A 179 30.56 9.78 5.57
N MET A 180 29.77 10.83 5.27
CA MET A 180 30.30 12.09 4.74
C MET A 180 29.46 13.29 5.21
N ALA A 181 30.12 14.16 5.97
CA ALA A 181 29.65 15.46 6.39
C ALA A 181 29.71 16.47 5.23
N GLY A 182 28.55 17.02 4.89
CA GLY A 182 28.37 18.22 4.07
C GLY A 182 27.06 18.86 4.52
N GLY A 183 27.02 20.18 4.69
CA GLY A 183 25.84 20.89 5.19
C GLY A 183 24.57 20.38 4.50
N VAL A 184 23.66 19.80 5.28
CA VAL A 184 22.58 18.94 4.74
C VAL A 184 21.62 19.81 3.95
N ARG A 185 21.69 19.71 2.61
CA ARG A 185 20.62 20.24 1.74
C ARG A 185 19.33 19.54 2.16
N LYS A 186 18.34 20.30 2.61
CA LYS A 186 17.05 19.73 2.95
C LYS A 186 16.47 18.98 1.74
N LYS A 187 15.98 17.76 1.99
CA LYS A 187 15.36 16.89 0.99
C LYS A 187 13.93 17.38 0.73
N ARG A 188 13.56 17.56 -0.52
CA ARG A 188 12.22 18.03 -0.90
C ARG A 188 11.32 16.85 -1.25
N VAL A 189 10.27 16.66 -0.47
CA VAL A 189 9.24 15.63 -0.71
C VAL A 189 7.98 16.31 -1.22
N LEU A 190 7.43 15.83 -2.34
CA LEU A 190 6.16 16.26 -2.89
C LEU A 190 5.13 15.15 -2.66
N VAL A 191 3.99 15.45 -2.06
CA VAL A 191 2.85 14.52 -1.97
C VAL A 191 1.78 15.00 -2.95
N LEU A 192 1.42 14.16 -3.91
CA LEU A 192 0.34 14.43 -4.87
C LEU A 192 -0.94 13.71 -4.44
N GLY A 193 -2.05 14.44 -4.32
CA GLY A 193 -3.36 13.83 -4.07
C GLY A 193 -3.57 13.35 -2.62
N SER A 194 -3.06 14.09 -1.64
CA SER A 194 -3.30 13.82 -0.23
C SER A 194 -4.77 14.10 0.15
N GLY A 195 -5.61 13.08 0.10
CA GLY A 195 -6.96 13.13 0.66
C GLY A 195 -6.97 12.96 2.19
N MET A 196 -8.08 12.47 2.72
CA MET A 196 -8.32 12.28 4.17
C MET A 196 -7.35 11.35 4.91
N VAL A 197 -6.51 10.58 4.19
CA VAL A 197 -5.67 9.49 4.73
C VAL A 197 -4.19 9.89 4.87
N ALA A 198 -3.77 11.04 4.34
CA ALA A 198 -2.35 11.41 4.31
C ALA A 198 -1.76 11.86 5.65
N GLY A 199 -2.60 12.06 6.69
CA GLY A 199 -2.17 12.59 8.00
C GLY A 199 -0.95 11.89 8.61
N PRO A 200 -0.96 10.55 8.79
CA PRO A 200 0.19 9.84 9.35
C PRO A 200 1.46 9.94 8.49
N ALA A 201 1.34 9.95 7.16
CA ALA A 201 2.48 10.12 6.27
C ALA A 201 3.08 11.52 6.40
N VAL A 202 2.24 12.56 6.49
CA VAL A 202 2.66 13.93 6.76
C VAL A 202 3.41 14.00 8.09
N ASP A 203 2.85 13.44 9.17
CA ASP A 203 3.48 13.48 10.50
C ASP A 203 4.85 12.78 10.50
N GLU A 204 4.97 11.61 9.87
CA GLU A 204 6.23 10.86 9.84
C GLU A 204 7.29 11.57 8.99
N ILE A 205 6.93 12.04 7.78
CA ILE A 205 7.86 12.76 6.90
C ILE A 205 8.34 14.05 7.56
N THR A 206 7.43 14.79 8.21
CA THR A 206 7.73 16.10 8.82
C THR A 206 8.49 15.99 10.15
N ARG A 207 8.52 14.80 10.76
CA ARG A 207 9.37 14.50 11.93
C ARG A 207 10.86 14.70 11.65
N HIS A 208 11.26 14.59 10.39
CA HIS A 208 12.64 14.79 9.93
C HIS A 208 12.91 16.28 9.63
N GLY A 209 13.75 16.92 10.45
CA GLY A 209 14.08 18.35 10.31
C GLY A 209 14.91 18.72 9.07
N ASP A 210 15.47 17.72 8.40
CA ASP A 210 16.19 17.82 7.14
C ASP A 210 15.30 17.59 5.91
N VAL A 211 13.98 17.51 6.09
CA VAL A 211 12.99 17.36 5.00
C VAL A 211 12.14 18.63 4.87
N GLU A 212 11.77 18.99 3.65
CA GLU A 212 10.71 19.97 3.34
C GLU A 212 9.60 19.26 2.56
N LEU A 213 8.38 19.32 3.08
CA LEU A 213 7.22 18.66 2.50
C LEU A 213 6.34 19.66 1.75
N LEU A 214 6.01 19.36 0.50
CA LEU A 214 5.01 20.08 -0.29
C LEU A 214 3.82 19.16 -0.55
N ILE A 215 2.66 19.56 -0.08
CA ILE A 215 1.40 18.85 -0.24
C ILE A 215 0.64 19.52 -1.39
N ALA A 216 0.54 18.85 -2.54
CA ALA A 216 -0.18 19.37 -3.69
C ALA A 216 -1.48 18.61 -3.93
N SER A 217 -2.60 19.34 -3.91
CA SER A 217 -3.96 18.76 -4.01
C SER A 217 -4.88 19.64 -4.84
N ASN A 218 -5.91 19.04 -5.43
CA ASN A 218 -7.03 19.77 -6.04
C ASN A 218 -7.99 20.35 -4.98
N SER A 219 -7.80 20.02 -3.70
CA SER A 219 -8.46 20.64 -2.56
C SER A 219 -7.42 21.34 -1.69
N LEU A 220 -7.27 22.66 -1.87
CA LEU A 220 -6.31 23.45 -1.11
C LEU A 220 -6.62 23.44 0.38
N GLU A 221 -7.91 23.49 0.74
CA GLU A 221 -8.37 23.49 2.13
C GLU A 221 -7.95 22.21 2.87
N GLU A 222 -8.09 21.05 2.22
CA GLU A 222 -7.66 19.77 2.79
C GLU A 222 -6.14 19.70 2.96
N ALA A 223 -5.39 20.18 1.95
CA ALA A 223 -3.94 20.25 2.02
C ALA A 223 -3.46 21.16 3.16
N GLU A 224 -4.06 22.34 3.33
CA GLU A 224 -3.75 23.25 4.44
C GLU A 224 -4.14 22.68 5.80
N ARG A 225 -5.18 21.84 5.88
CA ARG A 225 -5.52 21.15 7.13
C ARG A 225 -4.39 20.21 7.58
N LEU A 226 -3.70 19.58 6.63
CA LEU A 226 -2.58 18.69 6.91
C LEU A 226 -1.33 19.45 7.39
N THR A 227 -1.12 20.70 6.93
CA THR A 227 0.01 21.53 7.39
C THR A 227 -0.18 22.12 8.79
N ARG A 228 -1.41 22.14 9.30
CA ARG A 228 -1.74 22.61 10.67
C ARG A 228 -1.54 21.56 11.76
N ARG A 229 -1.07 20.36 11.42
CA ARG A 229 -0.81 19.28 12.39
C ARG A 229 0.41 19.59 13.26
N GLU A 230 0.47 19.00 14.45
CA GLU A 230 1.49 19.28 15.48
C GLU A 230 2.94 19.16 14.97
N HIS A 231 3.18 18.16 14.09
CA HIS A 231 4.52 17.87 13.55
C HIS A 231 4.80 18.54 12.20
N ALA A 232 3.82 19.19 11.56
CA ALA A 232 3.91 19.64 10.17
C ALA A 232 4.59 21.02 9.96
N LYS A 233 5.55 21.39 10.81
CA LYS A 233 6.20 22.74 10.80
C LYS A 233 7.03 23.03 9.54
N ASN A 234 7.45 21.99 8.85
CA ASN A 234 8.20 21.99 7.59
C ASN A 234 7.36 21.51 6.39
N ALA A 235 6.02 21.54 6.53
CA ALA A 235 5.10 21.27 5.43
C ALA A 235 4.47 22.55 4.86
N SER A 236 4.22 22.56 3.57
CA SER A 236 3.51 23.62 2.84
C SER A 236 2.45 23.01 1.93
N ALA A 237 1.39 23.76 1.63
CA ALA A 237 0.29 23.32 0.78
C ALA A 237 0.25 24.14 -0.53
N LEU A 238 -0.12 23.48 -1.62
CA LEU A 238 -0.28 24.10 -2.93
C LEU A 238 -1.49 23.50 -3.66
N TYR A 239 -2.30 24.35 -4.27
CA TYR A 239 -3.34 23.89 -5.18
C TYR A 239 -2.69 23.40 -6.48
N VAL A 240 -3.03 22.19 -6.93
CA VAL A 240 -2.66 21.69 -8.25
C VAL A 240 -3.81 20.91 -8.87
N ASP A 241 -4.10 21.19 -10.13
CA ASP A 241 -4.88 20.30 -10.98
C ASP A 241 -3.93 19.31 -11.65
N ILE A 242 -4.15 18.01 -11.46
CA ILE A 242 -3.31 16.97 -12.05
C ILE A 242 -3.35 16.97 -13.59
N ASN A 243 -4.36 17.60 -14.18
CA ASN A 243 -4.46 17.79 -15.62
C ASN A 243 -3.54 18.90 -16.15
N ASP A 244 -3.07 19.82 -15.29
CA ASP A 244 -2.06 20.81 -15.64
C ASP A 244 -0.66 20.16 -15.60
N LYS A 245 -0.33 19.48 -16.71
CA LYS A 245 0.94 18.76 -16.88
C LYS A 245 2.16 19.66 -16.76
N GLU A 246 2.06 20.95 -17.09
CA GLU A 246 3.19 21.88 -17.01
C GLU A 246 3.50 22.22 -15.55
N THR A 247 2.48 22.53 -14.76
CA THR A 247 2.65 22.80 -13.32
C THR A 247 3.08 21.55 -12.57
N VAL A 248 2.45 20.40 -12.83
CA VAL A 248 2.87 19.12 -12.23
C VAL A 248 4.33 18.79 -12.60
N GLY A 249 4.71 18.99 -13.86
CA GLY A 249 6.08 18.78 -14.33
C GLY A 249 7.11 19.61 -13.54
N ARG A 250 6.84 20.91 -13.34
CA ARG A 250 7.71 21.80 -12.54
C ARG A 250 7.80 21.38 -11.07
N LEU A 251 6.72 20.87 -10.49
CA LEU A 251 6.71 20.39 -9.11
C LEU A 251 7.55 19.12 -8.96
N VAL A 252 7.36 18.16 -9.86
CA VAL A 252 8.12 16.89 -9.90
C VAL A 252 9.60 17.14 -10.17
N GLU A 253 9.95 18.09 -11.04
CA GLU A 253 11.35 18.42 -11.34
C GLU A 253 12.11 18.90 -10.11
N ARG A 254 11.45 19.71 -9.27
CA ARG A 254 12.01 20.30 -8.05
C ARG A 254 12.04 19.32 -6.87
N ALA A 255 11.19 18.29 -6.88
CA ALA A 255 11.12 17.29 -5.82
C ALA A 255 12.30 16.30 -5.91
N ASP A 256 12.81 15.89 -4.74
CA ASP A 256 13.75 14.78 -4.62
C ASP A 256 13.00 13.44 -4.55
N VAL A 257 11.82 13.44 -3.93
CA VAL A 257 10.89 12.30 -3.83
C VAL A 257 9.48 12.80 -4.09
N VAL A 258 8.70 12.03 -4.88
CA VAL A 258 7.27 12.25 -5.07
C VAL A 258 6.53 11.06 -4.49
N VAL A 259 5.54 11.32 -3.66
CA VAL A 259 4.64 10.35 -3.02
C VAL A 259 3.25 10.51 -3.62
#